data_AF-A0A9N9V6M3-F1
#
_entry.id   AF-A0A9N9V6M3-F1
#
_cell.length_a   1.000
_cell.length_b   1.000
_cell.length_c   1.000
_cell.angle_alpha   90.00
_cell.angle_beta   90.00
_cell.angle_gamma   90.00
#
_symmetry.space_group_name_H-M   'P 1'
#
loop_
_entity.id
_entity.type
_entity.pdbx_description
1 polymer ?
#
loop_
_entity_poly.entity_id
_entity_poly.type
_entity_poly.pdbx_seq_one_letter_code
_entity_poly.pdbx_strand_id
1 'polypeptide(L)'
;MRRLWEHARQKGRSSKQSDSSVSASPPLPIITNTPQGLEVVYDGNDAIVDIIAVHGLNGHRQKTWTAANNVHWLRDLLPHDLPRARIMCWGYDANTHDSSRVSCQYLYDHARTLVSDLCRKRQLTSSTRRPIIFVAHSLGGIVVKSALIHSDASRQGALLEHRSIKLCTYGIIFMGTPHQGGNGVQLGRLLVNIASVFVAADNHILQHLERDSEWLQQQLGQYGPITNDFVTKYAYEAYETATAFGRKIMVVPRASAVVPGHANAESIVIHHDHINMVKFISKEDNGYEKISGYLQIMVVNTGDQIRQRWEEEARITEARTDPAFSRWFLPLSLSGVTEVAHFVAREEELAQTHEILRANNRRRTAVLYGLGGMGKTQLAAAYIKRHHADYSAVIWLNAKDATSLKQSFAHVAGRISQQHPSTLYIENAIKDKDLDQITEAVKRWLGETHNSRWLAIYDNYDNPKFPNSTSGPESSKEIVKDESGAINSESQISLEKGFDIRPFFPSSYQGAILITTRSSIVQLGKIVRLGKLTSVHDSLQILASTSHRQGLNDGKMRLMKRNR
;
A
#
# COMPACT_ATOMS: atom_id res chain seq x y z
N MET A 1 -14.89 -28.92 60.92
CA MET A 1 -14.22 -29.32 62.19
C MET A 1 -12.78 -28.84 62.10
N ARG A 2 -12.39 -27.80 62.85
CA ARG A 2 -11.87 -27.86 64.23
C ARG A 2 -10.55 -28.65 64.36
N ARG A 3 -9.51 -27.89 64.77
CA ARG A 3 -8.31 -28.27 65.56
C ARG A 3 -7.20 -29.00 64.77
N LEU A 4 -5.91 -28.81 65.02
CA LEU A 4 -5.13 -28.63 66.27
C LEU A 4 -3.83 -27.85 65.92
N TRP A 5 -3.54 -26.66 66.43
CA TRP A 5 -2.93 -26.30 67.73
C TRP A 5 -1.71 -27.13 68.18
N GLU A 6 -0.54 -26.46 68.11
CA GLU A 6 0.53 -26.33 69.12
C GLU A 6 1.13 -27.58 69.80
N HIS A 7 2.47 -27.66 69.74
CA HIS A 7 3.48 -27.80 70.82
C HIS A 7 4.83 -28.13 70.11
N ALA A 8 5.97 -27.50 70.35
CA ALA A 8 6.58 -27.28 71.65
C ALA A 8 7.68 -26.18 71.61
N ARG A 9 7.73 -25.40 72.68
CA ARG A 9 8.93 -24.70 73.19
C ARG A 9 9.94 -25.72 73.73
N GLN A 10 11.24 -25.51 73.51
CA GLN A 10 12.21 -25.22 74.59
C GLN A 10 13.69 -25.16 74.12
N LYS A 11 14.34 -24.07 74.59
CA LYS A 11 15.72 -23.96 75.14
C LYS A 11 16.95 -24.00 74.23
N GLY A 12 17.74 -22.92 74.33
CA GLY A 12 19.19 -22.92 74.05
C GLY A 12 19.78 -21.51 74.01
N ARG A 13 20.27 -20.99 75.14
CA ARG A 13 21.14 -19.80 75.24
C ARG A 13 22.53 -20.14 74.69
N SER A 14 23.14 -19.25 73.88
CA SER A 14 24.56 -18.86 73.99
C SER A 14 24.88 -17.69 73.06
N SER A 15 25.59 -16.71 73.63
CA SER A 15 26.12 -15.47 73.07
C SER A 15 27.14 -15.65 71.93
N LYS A 16 27.15 -14.72 70.96
CA LYS A 16 28.33 -13.94 70.53
C LYS A 16 27.94 -12.80 69.57
N GLN A 17 28.61 -11.66 69.76
CA GLN A 17 28.51 -10.42 68.98
C GLN A 17 28.82 -10.63 67.49
N SER A 18 28.13 -9.92 66.61
CA SER A 18 28.75 -9.25 65.44
C SER A 18 27.76 -8.27 64.78
N ASP A 19 28.17 -7.01 64.74
CA ASP A 19 27.89 -5.95 63.76
C ASP A 19 26.48 -5.75 63.21
N SER A 20 25.94 -4.58 63.59
CA SER A 20 24.91 -3.86 62.87
C SER A 20 25.35 -3.56 61.43
N SER A 21 24.81 -4.32 60.47
CA SER A 21 24.68 -3.87 59.08
C SER A 21 23.20 -3.95 58.71
N VAL A 22 22.55 -2.79 58.69
CA VAL A 22 21.21 -2.63 58.13
C VAL A 22 21.37 -2.88 56.63
N SER A 23 20.96 -4.05 56.15
CA SER A 23 20.86 -4.30 54.71
C SER A 23 19.73 -3.44 54.18
N ALA A 24 20.10 -2.34 53.52
CA ALA A 24 19.17 -1.58 52.71
C ALA A 24 18.58 -2.55 51.67
N SER A 25 17.28 -2.77 51.73
CA SER A 25 16.57 -3.50 50.68
C SER A 25 16.87 -2.82 49.34
N PRO A 26 17.16 -3.57 48.27
CA PRO A 26 17.37 -2.96 46.96
C PRO A 26 16.14 -2.12 46.61
N PRO A 27 16.30 -0.90 46.08
CA PRO A 27 15.16 -0.10 45.68
C PRO A 27 14.33 -0.93 44.70
N LEU A 28 13.03 -1.05 44.99
CA LEU A 28 12.06 -1.64 44.07
C LEU A 28 12.26 -0.97 42.70
N PRO A 29 12.30 -1.74 41.60
CA PRO A 29 12.45 -1.15 40.27
C PRO A 29 11.34 -0.12 40.06
N ILE A 30 11.73 1.11 39.74
CA ILE A 30 10.80 2.16 39.35
C ILE A 30 10.13 1.67 38.07
N ILE A 31 8.91 1.16 38.18
CA ILE A 31 8.05 0.88 37.03
C ILE A 31 7.73 2.25 36.43
N THR A 32 8.50 2.67 35.44
CA THR A 32 8.19 3.85 34.63
C THR A 32 7.01 3.47 33.75
N ASN A 33 5.78 3.62 34.27
CA ASN A 33 4.56 3.41 33.50
C ASN A 33 4.53 4.44 32.35
N THR A 34 4.93 4.03 31.16
CA THR A 34 4.70 4.81 29.94
C THR A 34 3.19 4.80 29.66
N PRO A 35 2.54 5.97 29.58
CA PRO A 35 1.10 6.03 29.36
C PRO A 35 0.75 5.58 27.94
N GLN A 36 -0.03 4.51 27.83
CA GLN A 36 -0.44 3.87 26.57
C GLN A 36 -1.88 4.23 26.19
N GLY A 37 -2.23 4.02 24.92
CA GLY A 37 -3.55 4.29 24.35
C GLY A 37 -3.76 5.75 23.92
N LEU A 38 -4.97 6.04 23.46
CA LEU A 38 -5.38 7.37 22.99
C LEU A 38 -5.59 8.36 24.14
N GLU A 39 -5.01 9.54 24.00
CA GLU A 39 -5.29 10.71 24.83
C GLU A 39 -5.77 11.87 23.94
N VAL A 40 -6.90 12.48 24.31
CA VAL A 40 -7.35 13.72 23.66
C VAL A 40 -6.60 14.88 24.31
N VAL A 41 -5.77 15.58 23.54
CA VAL A 41 -5.01 16.73 24.03
C VAL A 41 -5.72 18.05 23.72
N TYR A 42 -6.61 18.05 22.74
CA TYR A 42 -7.52 19.15 22.45
C TYR A 42 -8.80 18.60 21.81
N ASP A 43 -9.96 19.02 22.29
CA ASP A 43 -11.26 18.63 21.74
C ASP A 43 -11.96 19.90 21.25
N GLY A 44 -11.76 20.22 19.96
CA GLY A 44 -12.36 21.41 19.36
C GLY A 44 -13.89 21.34 19.33
N ASN A 45 -14.54 22.48 19.55
CA ASN A 45 -16.00 22.60 19.44
C ASN A 45 -16.44 22.27 18.00
N ASP A 46 -17.44 21.41 17.87
CA ASP A 46 -17.95 20.91 16.58
C ASP A 46 -16.83 20.42 15.66
N ALA A 47 -15.95 19.58 16.21
CA ALA A 47 -14.80 19.09 15.49
C ALA A 47 -15.19 18.46 14.14
N ILE A 48 -14.50 18.89 13.09
CA ILE A 48 -14.73 18.44 11.70
C ILE A 48 -13.67 17.45 11.22
N VAL A 49 -12.59 17.29 11.98
CA VAL A 49 -11.45 16.44 11.65
C VAL A 49 -10.81 15.91 12.94
N ASP A 50 -10.27 14.71 12.88
CA ASP A 50 -9.40 14.14 13.91
C ASP A 50 -7.94 14.20 13.45
N ILE A 51 -7.06 14.79 14.24
CA ILE A 51 -5.61 14.80 14.04
C ILE A 51 -5.00 13.84 15.04
N ILE A 52 -4.32 12.79 14.56
CA ILE A 52 -3.76 11.72 15.39
C ILE A 52 -2.25 11.74 15.32
N ALA A 53 -1.61 12.05 16.44
CA ALA A 53 -0.17 12.05 16.59
C ALA A 53 0.34 10.71 17.12
N VAL A 54 1.28 10.08 16.41
CA VAL A 54 1.87 8.78 16.74
C VAL A 54 3.38 8.91 16.88
N HIS A 55 3.89 8.64 18.08
CA HIS A 55 5.31 8.79 18.38
C HIS A 55 6.17 7.62 17.86
N GLY A 56 7.49 7.80 17.85
CA GLY A 56 8.46 6.78 17.43
C GLY A 56 8.99 5.89 18.56
N LEU A 57 10.11 5.21 18.27
CA LEU A 57 10.82 4.33 19.21
C LEU A 57 11.18 5.05 20.51
N ASN A 58 11.01 4.38 21.66
CA ASN A 58 11.25 4.94 23.00
C ASN A 58 10.55 6.30 23.24
N GLY A 59 9.51 6.59 22.45
CA GLY A 59 8.74 7.82 22.53
C GLY A 59 7.69 7.78 23.63
N HIS A 60 7.10 8.92 23.90
CA HIS A 60 6.05 9.07 24.90
C HIS A 60 4.97 10.00 24.35
N ARG A 61 3.71 9.58 24.45
CA ARG A 61 2.57 10.27 23.80
C ARG A 61 2.46 11.77 24.07
N GLN A 62 2.93 12.26 25.21
CA GLN A 62 3.10 13.69 25.50
C GLN A 62 4.52 14.21 25.20
N LYS A 63 5.55 13.69 25.90
CA LYS A 63 6.92 14.24 25.84
C LYS A 63 7.54 14.29 24.45
N THR A 64 7.14 13.41 23.52
CA THR A 64 7.64 13.46 22.13
C THR A 64 7.35 14.80 21.47
N TRP A 65 6.19 15.40 21.75
CA TRP A 65 5.70 16.63 21.11
C TRP A 65 5.93 17.88 21.96
N THR A 66 6.62 17.74 23.10
CA THR A 66 6.92 18.84 24.03
C THR A 66 8.35 19.33 23.83
N ALA A 67 8.51 20.62 23.55
CA ALA A 67 9.81 21.27 23.42
C ALA A 67 10.45 21.59 24.79
N ALA A 68 11.72 22.01 24.77
CA ALA A 68 12.48 22.26 26.00
C ALA A 68 11.89 23.36 26.88
N ASN A 69 11.16 24.31 26.28
CA ASN A 69 10.41 25.36 26.99
C ASN A 69 9.04 24.88 27.50
N ASN A 70 8.78 23.57 27.53
CA ASN A 70 7.53 22.93 27.95
C ASN A 70 6.32 23.17 27.05
N VAL A 71 6.49 23.78 25.88
CA VAL A 71 5.41 23.93 24.88
C VAL A 71 5.13 22.58 24.22
N HIS A 72 3.89 22.09 24.35
CA HIS A 72 3.39 20.93 23.63
C HIS A 72 2.58 21.41 22.42
N TRP A 73 3.20 21.53 21.25
CA TRP A 73 2.63 22.28 20.13
C TRP A 73 1.24 21.79 19.66
N LEU A 74 0.96 20.48 19.75
CA LEU A 74 -0.37 19.92 19.42
C LEU A 74 -1.50 20.37 20.37
N ARG A 75 -1.14 20.79 21.60
CA ARG A 75 -2.07 21.25 22.64
C ARG A 75 -2.06 22.77 22.77
N ASP A 76 -0.87 23.37 22.69
CA ASP A 76 -0.65 24.76 23.07
C ASP A 76 -0.65 25.70 21.85
N LEU A 77 -0.29 25.20 20.65
CA LEU A 77 -0.17 26.02 19.44
C LEU A 77 -1.26 25.69 18.40
N LEU A 78 -1.32 24.43 17.97
CA LEU A 78 -2.17 23.98 16.87
C LEU A 78 -3.67 24.30 17.05
N PRO A 79 -4.25 24.24 18.27
CA PRO A 79 -5.65 24.61 18.47
C PRO A 79 -6.02 26.05 18.05
N HIS A 80 -5.06 26.98 18.08
CA HIS A 80 -5.32 28.34 17.64
C HIS A 80 -5.47 28.44 16.12
N ASP A 81 -4.77 27.59 15.37
CA ASP A 81 -4.82 27.59 13.90
C ASP A 81 -5.91 26.63 13.38
N LEU A 82 -6.24 25.59 14.16
CA LEU A 82 -7.26 24.58 13.85
C LEU A 82 -8.24 24.39 15.03
N PRO A 83 -9.05 25.41 15.37
CA PRO A 83 -9.93 25.37 16.54
C PRO A 83 -11.04 24.31 16.43
N ARG A 84 -11.37 23.87 15.21
CA ARG A 84 -12.37 22.83 14.91
C ARG A 84 -11.76 21.45 14.66
N ALA A 85 -10.52 21.22 15.09
CA ALA A 85 -9.91 19.88 15.08
C ALA A 85 -10.06 19.23 16.46
N ARG A 86 -10.25 17.91 16.48
CA ARG A 86 -9.95 17.10 17.67
C ARG A 86 -8.55 16.55 17.52
N ILE A 87 -7.68 16.80 18.48
CA ILE A 87 -6.27 16.41 18.43
C ILE A 87 -6.01 15.35 19.49
N MET A 88 -5.46 14.22 19.06
CA MET A 88 -5.20 13.07 19.91
C MET A 88 -3.74 12.62 19.77
N CYS A 89 -3.14 12.23 20.88
CA CYS A 89 -1.85 11.54 20.91
C CYS A 89 -2.07 10.07 21.25
N TRP A 90 -1.48 9.17 20.47
CA TRP A 90 -1.52 7.75 20.77
C TRP A 90 -0.18 7.28 21.34
N GLY A 91 -0.26 6.64 22.51
CA GLY A 91 0.89 6.03 23.18
C GLY A 91 0.91 4.51 23.01
N TYR A 92 2.09 3.94 22.81
CA TYR A 92 2.29 2.49 22.84
C TYR A 92 3.61 2.14 23.49
N ASP A 93 3.76 0.88 23.90
CA ASP A 93 5.01 0.42 24.48
C ASP A 93 6.10 0.34 23.41
N ALA A 94 6.80 1.46 23.24
CA ALA A 94 7.97 1.56 22.38
C ALA A 94 9.28 1.34 23.16
N ASN A 95 9.20 0.91 24.43
CA ASN A 95 10.34 0.80 25.32
C ASN A 95 11.14 -0.48 25.08
N THR A 96 12.45 -0.35 25.19
CA THR A 96 13.46 -1.37 24.84
C THR A 96 14.06 -2.04 26.07
N HIS A 97 13.53 -1.80 27.27
CA HIS A 97 14.13 -2.29 28.53
C HIS A 97 13.79 -3.75 28.86
N ASP A 98 12.88 -4.37 28.11
CA ASP A 98 12.69 -5.82 28.09
C ASP A 98 13.19 -6.33 26.72
N SER A 99 14.37 -6.94 26.72
CA SER A 99 15.17 -7.31 25.53
C SER A 99 14.49 -8.32 24.60
N SER A 100 13.28 -8.76 24.94
CA SER A 100 12.41 -9.67 24.18
C SER A 100 11.29 -8.99 23.37
N ARG A 101 11.04 -7.68 23.53
CA ARG A 101 9.75 -7.06 23.14
C ARG A 101 9.76 -6.13 21.94
N VAL A 102 10.91 -5.75 21.38
CA VAL A 102 10.99 -4.84 20.23
C VAL A 102 11.27 -5.64 18.96
N SER A 103 10.23 -6.25 18.41
CA SER A 103 10.27 -6.95 17.11
C SER A 103 9.36 -6.27 16.09
N CYS A 104 9.60 -6.53 14.81
CA CYS A 104 8.73 -6.01 13.76
C CYS A 104 7.29 -6.57 13.86
N GLN A 105 7.14 -7.79 14.37
CA GLN A 105 5.84 -8.39 14.67
C GLN A 105 5.07 -7.55 15.72
N TYR A 106 5.78 -7.07 16.74
CA TYR A 106 5.20 -6.24 17.79
C TYR A 106 4.71 -4.87 17.27
N LEU A 107 5.42 -4.28 16.31
CA LEU A 107 4.97 -3.06 15.63
C LEU A 107 3.63 -3.27 14.89
N TYR A 108 3.40 -4.47 14.34
CA TYR A 108 2.12 -4.81 13.72
C TYR A 108 0.99 -5.00 14.74
N ASP A 109 1.29 -5.60 15.89
CA ASP A 109 0.31 -5.73 16.98
C ASP A 109 -0.08 -4.36 17.57
N HIS A 110 0.87 -3.44 17.67
CA HIS A 110 0.58 -2.03 17.97
C HIS A 110 -0.31 -1.38 16.92
N ALA A 111 -0.07 -1.63 15.63
CA ALA A 111 -0.91 -1.11 14.56
C ALA A 111 -2.37 -1.57 14.68
N ARG A 112 -2.59 -2.85 15.02
CA ARG A 112 -3.93 -3.40 15.30
C ARG A 112 -4.56 -2.72 16.51
N THR A 113 -3.79 -2.51 17.57
CA THR A 113 -4.24 -1.83 18.79
C THR A 113 -4.64 -0.38 18.52
N LEU A 114 -3.85 0.36 17.72
CA LEU A 114 -4.17 1.71 17.28
C LEU A 114 -5.52 1.76 16.55
N VAL A 115 -5.76 0.82 15.62
CA VAL A 115 -7.04 0.72 14.90
C VAL A 115 -8.19 0.47 15.87
N SER A 116 -8.05 -0.51 16.78
CA SER A 116 -9.08 -0.83 17.77
C SER A 116 -9.40 0.36 18.69
N ASP A 117 -8.38 1.05 19.19
CA ASP A 117 -8.54 2.23 20.04
C ASP A 117 -9.25 3.38 19.31
N LEU A 118 -8.86 3.65 18.06
CA LEU A 118 -9.50 4.68 17.24
C LEU A 118 -10.96 4.32 16.96
N CYS A 119 -11.25 3.09 16.56
CA CYS A 119 -12.60 2.61 16.34
C CYS A 119 -13.47 2.79 17.58
N ARG A 120 -12.99 2.31 18.75
CA ARG A 120 -13.70 2.45 20.03
C ARG A 120 -13.96 3.92 20.38
N LYS A 121 -12.95 4.78 20.31
CA LYS A 121 -13.11 6.22 20.62
C LYS A 121 -14.11 6.89 19.68
N ARG A 122 -14.06 6.57 18.39
CA ARG A 122 -14.93 7.18 17.37
C ARG A 122 -16.37 6.67 17.44
N GLN A 123 -16.58 5.41 17.84
CA GLN A 123 -17.92 4.90 18.14
C GLN A 123 -18.52 5.59 19.37
N LEU A 124 -17.75 5.70 20.47
CA LEU A 124 -18.20 6.36 21.71
C LEU A 124 -18.49 7.86 21.54
N THR A 125 -17.92 8.50 20.52
CA THR A 125 -18.11 9.93 20.23
C THR A 125 -18.93 10.18 18.97
N SER A 126 -19.57 9.15 18.42
CA SER A 126 -20.39 9.22 17.21
C SER A 126 -19.70 9.90 16.02
N SER A 127 -18.38 9.76 15.93
CA SER A 127 -17.53 10.44 14.95
C SER A 127 -16.96 9.48 13.91
N THR A 128 -17.62 8.36 13.65
CA THR A 128 -17.10 7.22 12.86
C THR A 128 -16.77 7.56 11.42
N ARG A 129 -17.36 8.63 10.86
CA ARG A 129 -17.10 9.13 9.49
C ARG A 129 -16.27 10.41 9.43
N ARG A 130 -15.90 10.99 10.58
CA ARG A 130 -15.11 12.22 10.64
C ARG A 130 -13.73 11.98 10.00
N PRO A 131 -13.24 12.84 9.11
CA PRO A 131 -11.89 12.70 8.57
C PRO A 131 -10.78 12.51 9.61
N ILE A 132 -9.73 11.80 9.22
CA ILE A 132 -8.53 11.54 10.01
C ILE A 132 -7.31 12.07 9.26
N ILE A 133 -6.44 12.80 9.95
CA ILE A 133 -5.10 13.15 9.50
C ILE A 133 -4.09 12.61 10.51
N PHE A 134 -3.10 11.84 10.05
CA PHE A 134 -2.03 11.34 10.90
C PHE A 134 -0.81 12.25 10.89
N VAL A 135 -0.19 12.46 12.05
CA VAL A 135 1.16 13.03 12.20
C VAL A 135 2.01 11.95 12.86
N ALA A 136 2.91 11.33 12.10
CA ALA A 136 3.60 10.13 12.55
C ALA A 136 5.11 10.34 12.56
N HIS A 137 5.75 10.16 13.71
CA HIS A 137 7.18 10.38 13.88
C HIS A 137 7.96 9.07 13.86
N SER A 138 9.07 9.02 13.13
CA SER A 138 10.02 7.90 13.15
C SER A 138 9.29 6.56 12.95
N LEU A 139 9.50 5.56 13.82
CA LEU A 139 8.79 4.27 13.81
C LEU A 139 7.26 4.37 13.89
N GLY A 140 6.71 5.44 14.46
CA GLY A 140 5.27 5.66 14.51
C GLY A 140 4.63 5.71 13.13
N GLY A 141 5.37 6.16 12.12
CA GLY A 141 4.92 6.12 10.73
C GLY A 141 4.84 4.70 10.16
N ILE A 142 5.68 3.77 10.61
CA ILE A 142 5.54 2.34 10.26
C ILE A 142 4.26 1.79 10.89
N VAL A 143 4.00 2.11 12.16
CA VAL A 143 2.76 1.70 12.85
C VAL A 143 1.53 2.21 12.10
N VAL A 144 1.52 3.47 11.67
CA VAL A 144 0.42 4.04 10.88
C VAL A 144 0.25 3.33 9.54
N LYS A 145 1.34 3.03 8.80
CA LYS A 145 1.24 2.28 7.54
C LYS A 145 0.64 0.89 7.75
N SER A 146 1.14 0.16 8.74
CA SER A 146 0.61 -1.16 9.12
C SER A 146 -0.85 -1.09 9.55
N ALA A 147 -1.25 -0.02 10.25
CA ALA A 147 -2.63 0.19 10.69
C ALA A 147 -3.57 0.40 9.49
N LEU A 148 -3.11 1.15 8.49
CA LEU A 148 -3.86 1.38 7.25
C LEU A 148 -3.95 0.13 6.38
N ILE A 149 -2.89 -0.69 6.32
CA ILE A 149 -2.92 -2.00 5.66
C ILE A 149 -3.94 -2.92 6.35
N HIS A 150 -3.86 -3.05 7.68
CA HIS A 150 -4.80 -3.85 8.47
C HIS A 150 -6.25 -3.37 8.30
N SER A 151 -6.45 -2.05 8.31
CA SER A 151 -7.76 -1.44 8.05
C SER A 151 -8.24 -1.68 6.62
N ASP A 152 -7.36 -1.66 5.61
CA ASP A 152 -7.73 -1.95 4.22
C ASP A 152 -8.10 -3.41 3.99
N ALA A 153 -7.44 -4.33 4.70
CA ALA A 153 -7.74 -5.76 4.65
C ALA A 153 -9.05 -6.14 5.38
N SER A 154 -9.53 -5.29 6.30
CA SER A 154 -10.73 -5.51 7.10
C SER A 154 -12.04 -5.31 6.31
N ARG A 155 -12.21 -6.06 5.21
CA ARG A 155 -13.31 -5.90 4.24
C ARG A 155 -14.52 -6.81 4.49
N GLN A 156 -14.37 -7.84 5.33
CA GLN A 156 -15.38 -8.85 5.65
C GLN A 156 -15.17 -9.39 7.08
N GLY A 157 -16.23 -9.87 7.74
CA GLY A 157 -16.14 -10.56 9.04
C GLY A 157 -16.41 -9.69 10.28
N ALA A 158 -15.96 -10.16 11.45
CA ALA A 158 -16.34 -9.64 12.76
C ALA A 158 -15.78 -8.26 13.15
N LEU A 159 -14.93 -7.65 12.31
CA LEU A 159 -14.26 -6.36 12.58
C LEU A 159 -14.41 -5.38 11.41
N LEU A 160 -15.57 -5.37 10.74
CA LEU A 160 -15.86 -4.49 9.60
C LEU A 160 -15.68 -3.00 9.94
N GLU A 161 -15.89 -2.61 11.19
CA GLU A 161 -15.68 -1.25 11.68
C GLU A 161 -14.23 -0.78 11.55
N HIS A 162 -13.25 -1.69 11.53
CA HIS A 162 -11.84 -1.36 11.33
C HIS A 162 -11.59 -0.73 9.97
N ARG A 163 -12.39 -1.07 8.96
CA ARG A 163 -12.35 -0.49 7.61
C ARG A 163 -12.49 1.04 7.63
N SER A 164 -13.23 1.56 8.61
CA SER A 164 -13.50 2.99 8.73
C SER A 164 -12.24 3.84 8.89
N ILE A 165 -11.16 3.30 9.47
CA ILE A 165 -9.92 4.06 9.68
C ILE A 165 -9.28 4.42 8.34
N LYS A 166 -9.08 3.46 7.43
CA LYS A 166 -8.62 3.69 6.06
C LYS A 166 -9.54 4.66 5.34
N LEU A 167 -10.84 4.40 5.36
CA LEU A 167 -11.83 5.21 4.63
C LEU A 167 -11.85 6.67 5.09
N CYS A 168 -11.68 6.91 6.39
CA CYS A 168 -11.67 8.25 6.96
C CYS A 168 -10.29 8.93 6.90
N THR A 169 -9.20 8.18 6.67
CA THR A 169 -7.86 8.76 6.59
C THR A 169 -7.74 9.55 5.30
N TYR A 170 -7.61 10.87 5.43
CA TYR A 170 -7.42 11.78 4.32
C TYR A 170 -5.93 11.98 4.01
N GLY A 171 -5.13 12.22 5.05
CA GLY A 171 -3.73 12.60 4.87
C GLY A 171 -2.82 12.14 5.99
N ILE A 172 -1.53 12.13 5.69
CA ILE A 172 -0.48 11.67 6.60
C ILE A 172 0.72 12.61 6.45
N ILE A 173 1.24 13.09 7.57
CA ILE A 173 2.53 13.79 7.64
C ILE A 173 3.51 12.86 8.34
N PHE A 174 4.46 12.33 7.58
CA PHE A 174 5.57 11.54 8.11
C PHE A 174 6.70 12.47 8.56
N MET A 175 7.14 12.32 9.80
CA MET A 175 8.21 13.11 10.42
C MET A 175 9.41 12.20 10.68
N GLY A 176 10.39 12.22 9.77
CA GLY A 176 11.58 11.35 9.88
C GLY A 176 11.23 9.86 9.83
N THR A 177 10.12 9.45 9.20
CA THR A 177 9.79 8.03 9.10
C THR A 177 10.62 7.36 8.03
N PRO A 178 11.27 6.21 8.32
CA PRO A 178 11.97 5.46 7.29
C PRO A 178 10.97 4.85 6.29
N HIS A 179 11.25 5.04 5.01
CA HIS A 179 10.49 4.50 3.90
C HIS A 179 11.41 3.76 2.94
N GLN A 180 10.85 2.81 2.19
CA GLN A 180 11.53 2.32 1.00
C GLN A 180 11.36 3.34 -0.12
N GLY A 181 12.35 4.23 -0.23
CA GLY A 181 12.53 5.11 -1.39
C GLY A 181 13.80 4.69 -2.10
N GLY A 182 13.68 3.98 -3.23
CA GLY A 182 14.60 3.86 -4.39
C GLY A 182 16.13 3.70 -4.21
N ASN A 183 16.68 3.75 -3.00
CA ASN A 183 18.07 4.06 -2.73
C ASN A 183 18.80 2.96 -1.95
N GLY A 184 18.41 1.69 -2.12
CA GLY A 184 19.21 0.53 -1.69
C GLY A 184 19.54 0.43 -0.19
N VAL A 185 19.06 1.36 0.65
CA VAL A 185 19.20 1.31 2.09
C VAL A 185 18.17 0.32 2.62
N GLN A 186 18.66 -0.79 3.17
CA GLN A 186 17.82 -1.80 3.81
C GLN A 186 17.09 -1.19 5.01
N LEU A 187 15.79 -1.45 5.12
CA LEU A 187 14.96 -0.94 6.21
C LEU A 187 15.56 -1.32 7.57
N GLY A 188 16.11 -2.54 7.71
CA GLY A 188 16.79 -3.00 8.92
C GLY A 188 17.90 -2.07 9.40
N ARG A 189 18.74 -1.53 8.50
CA ARG A 189 19.80 -0.57 8.88
C ARG A 189 19.23 0.76 9.39
N LEU A 190 18.13 1.24 8.82
CA LEU A 190 17.45 2.45 9.30
C LEU A 190 16.84 2.22 10.68
N LEU A 191 16.27 1.02 10.91
CA LEU A 191 15.74 0.64 12.22
C LEU A 191 16.86 0.59 13.27
N VAL A 192 18.04 0.06 12.91
CA VAL A 192 19.23 0.06 13.77
C VAL A 192 19.70 1.49 14.08
N ASN A 193 19.74 2.39 13.09
CA ASN A 193 20.09 3.79 13.32
C ASN A 193 19.13 4.46 14.30
N ILE A 194 17.81 4.28 14.11
CA ILE A 194 16.79 4.80 15.02
C ILE A 194 17.01 4.24 16.43
N ALA A 195 17.20 2.93 16.58
CA ALA A 195 17.46 2.30 17.86
C ALA A 195 18.72 2.85 18.56
N SER A 196 19.81 3.11 17.83
CA SER A 196 21.06 3.62 18.40
C SER A 196 20.97 5.02 19.04
N VAL A 197 19.95 5.80 18.67
CA VAL A 197 19.67 7.12 19.27
C VAL A 197 18.96 6.99 20.61
N PHE A 198 18.12 5.97 20.77
CA PHE A 198 17.26 5.85 21.94
C PHE A 198 17.73 4.81 22.95
N VAL A 199 18.61 3.89 22.56
CA VAL A 199 19.05 2.75 23.38
C VAL A 199 20.57 2.79 23.59
N ALA A 200 20.99 2.83 24.86
CA ALA A 200 22.36 2.59 25.25
C ALA A 200 22.57 1.08 25.46
N ALA A 201 23.30 0.43 24.55
CA ALA A 201 23.83 -0.93 24.68
C ALA A 201 22.80 -2.05 24.98
N ASP A 202 22.16 -2.60 23.94
CA ASP A 202 21.78 -4.02 23.93
C ASP A 202 21.81 -4.57 22.49
N ASN A 203 22.81 -5.39 22.17
CA ASN A 203 23.03 -5.91 20.80
C ASN A 203 21.88 -6.81 20.33
N HIS A 204 21.11 -7.40 21.27
CA HIS A 204 20.02 -8.30 20.96
C HIS A 204 18.86 -7.59 20.24
N ILE A 205 18.46 -6.39 20.69
CA ILE A 205 17.36 -5.62 20.07
C ILE A 205 17.71 -5.18 18.65
N LEU A 206 18.97 -4.78 18.44
CA LEU A 206 19.47 -4.42 17.11
C LEU A 206 19.45 -5.63 16.17
N GLN A 207 19.84 -6.82 16.66
CA GLN A 207 19.79 -8.07 15.89
C GLN A 207 18.36 -8.51 15.56
N HIS A 208 17.40 -8.36 16.49
CA HIS A 208 15.98 -8.68 16.22
C HIS A 208 15.33 -7.73 15.22
N LEU A 209 15.61 -6.43 15.33
CA LEU A 209 15.13 -5.44 14.37
C LEU A 209 15.70 -5.67 12.96
N GLU A 210 16.96 -6.12 12.85
CA GLU A 210 17.57 -6.44 11.56
C GLU A 210 16.98 -7.74 10.98
N ARG A 211 16.87 -8.82 11.78
CA ARG A 211 16.38 -10.14 11.35
C ARG A 211 14.91 -10.11 10.92
N ASP A 212 14.04 -9.40 11.64
CA ASP A 212 12.61 -9.37 11.34
C ASP A 212 12.25 -8.27 10.31
N SER A 213 13.25 -7.49 9.84
CA SER A 213 13.02 -6.39 8.90
C SER A 213 12.56 -6.87 7.53
N GLU A 214 12.88 -8.10 7.11
CA GLU A 214 12.42 -8.67 5.83
C GLU A 214 10.91 -8.89 5.84
N TRP A 215 10.39 -9.47 6.93
CA TRP A 215 8.94 -9.65 7.11
C TRP A 215 8.22 -8.30 7.11
N LEU A 216 8.76 -7.31 7.84
CA LEU A 216 8.18 -5.96 7.85
C LEU A 216 8.20 -5.31 6.47
N GLN A 217 9.28 -5.49 5.70
CA GLN A 217 9.36 -5.00 4.33
C GLN A 217 8.29 -5.65 3.45
N GLN A 218 8.09 -6.96 3.56
CA GLN A 218 7.03 -7.66 2.83
C GLN A 218 5.63 -7.14 3.21
N GLN A 219 5.37 -6.90 4.50
CA GLN A 219 4.11 -6.30 4.95
C GLN A 219 3.92 -4.88 4.40
N LEU A 220 4.95 -4.03 4.51
CA LEU A 220 4.89 -2.66 4.00
C LEU A 220 4.78 -2.59 2.47
N GLY A 221 5.15 -3.64 1.73
CA GLY A 221 4.88 -3.76 0.30
C GLY A 221 3.39 -3.66 -0.04
N GLN A 222 2.50 -4.05 0.87
CA GLN A 222 1.05 -3.92 0.73
C GLN A 222 0.54 -2.49 0.91
N TYR A 223 1.38 -1.56 1.39
CA TYR A 223 1.03 -0.13 1.47
C TYR A 223 1.05 0.54 0.10
N GLY A 224 1.88 0.05 -0.84
CA GLY A 224 2.08 0.62 -2.18
C GLY A 224 0.80 0.78 -3.02
N PRO A 225 -0.15 -0.17 -3.00
CA PRO A 225 -1.42 -0.02 -3.71
C PRO A 225 -2.38 1.02 -3.10
N ILE A 226 -2.35 1.25 -1.79
CA ILE A 226 -3.33 2.12 -1.09
C ILE A 226 -2.81 3.53 -0.80
N THR A 227 -1.52 3.77 -0.94
CA THR A 227 -0.88 5.04 -0.57
C THR A 227 -1.34 6.23 -1.42
N ASN A 228 -1.81 5.99 -2.65
CA ASN A 228 -2.41 7.04 -3.49
C ASN A 228 -3.77 7.51 -2.99
N ASP A 229 -4.38 6.79 -2.04
CA ASP A 229 -5.59 7.22 -1.36
C ASP A 229 -5.31 8.26 -0.28
N PHE A 230 -4.06 8.66 -0.02
CA PHE A 230 -3.75 9.59 1.06
C PHE A 230 -2.91 10.77 0.56
N VAL A 231 -3.28 11.98 0.96
CA VAL A 231 -2.40 13.15 0.79
C VAL A 231 -1.22 13.00 1.75
N THR A 232 -0.04 12.69 1.22
CA THR A 232 1.12 12.37 2.04
C THR A 232 2.20 13.44 1.95
N LYS A 233 2.68 13.92 3.11
CA LYS A 233 3.81 14.85 3.22
C LYS A 233 4.96 14.21 3.98
N TYR A 234 6.18 14.49 3.53
CA TYR A 234 7.39 13.85 4.05
C TYR A 234 8.34 14.88 4.65
N ALA A 235 8.37 15.00 5.96
CA ALA A 235 9.34 15.81 6.66
C ALA A 235 10.59 15.01 7.01
N TYR A 236 11.77 15.61 6.84
CA TYR A 236 13.06 14.98 7.15
C TYR A 236 13.96 15.91 7.96
N GLU A 237 14.84 15.30 8.76
CA GLU A 237 15.84 15.99 9.58
C GLU A 237 16.97 16.58 8.71
N ALA A 238 17.48 17.73 9.11
CA ALA A 238 18.61 18.38 8.44
C ALA A 238 19.94 18.16 9.17
N TYR A 239 19.90 17.80 10.46
CA TYR A 239 21.08 17.70 11.32
C TYR A 239 21.24 16.31 11.90
N GLU A 240 22.48 15.94 12.16
CA GLU A 240 22.79 14.66 12.79
C GLU A 240 22.39 14.63 14.26
N THR A 241 21.85 13.50 14.70
CA THR A 241 21.50 13.24 16.10
C THR A 241 22.67 12.58 16.81
N ALA A 242 22.97 13.03 18.04
CA ALA A 242 23.92 12.32 18.89
C ALA A 242 23.31 10.99 19.37
N THR A 243 24.02 9.89 19.11
CA THR A 243 23.68 8.56 19.61
C THR A 243 23.98 8.44 21.09
N ALA A 244 23.45 7.41 21.74
CA ALA A 244 23.75 7.11 23.14
C ALA A 244 25.26 6.91 23.42
N PHE A 245 26.07 6.63 22.40
CA PHE A 245 27.52 6.46 22.47
C PHE A 245 28.31 7.73 22.09
N GLY A 246 27.64 8.88 21.94
CA GLY A 246 28.27 10.17 21.63
C GLY A 246 28.69 10.38 20.16
N ARG A 247 28.47 9.39 19.28
CA ARG A 247 28.65 9.56 17.83
C ARG A 247 27.47 10.32 17.25
N LYS A 248 27.68 11.22 16.30
CA LYS A 248 26.60 11.88 15.56
C LYS A 248 26.31 11.11 14.28
N ILE A 249 25.03 10.85 14.01
CA ILE A 249 24.57 10.16 12.80
C ILE A 249 23.36 10.87 12.21
N MET A 250 23.21 10.80 10.89
CA MET A 250 21.92 11.05 10.24
C MET A 250 21.06 9.81 10.42
N VAL A 251 20.01 9.91 11.23
CA VAL A 251 19.18 8.77 11.67
C VAL A 251 18.36 8.24 10.51
N VAL A 252 17.64 9.13 9.82
CA VAL A 252 16.86 8.83 8.62
C VAL A 252 17.23 9.85 7.54
N PRO A 253 18.19 9.51 6.66
CA PRO A 253 18.58 10.36 5.56
C PRO A 253 17.39 10.76 4.68
N ARG A 254 17.44 11.95 4.06
CA ARG A 254 16.41 12.46 3.13
C ARG A 254 15.97 11.40 2.09
N ALA A 255 16.94 10.67 1.54
CA ALA A 255 16.76 9.58 0.59
C ALA A 255 15.82 8.46 1.08
N SER A 256 15.74 8.26 2.40
CA SER A 256 14.91 7.25 3.06
C SER A 256 13.67 7.86 3.71
N ALA A 257 13.67 9.15 4.02
CA ALA A 257 12.52 9.86 4.58
C ALA A 257 11.50 10.30 3.51
N VAL A 258 11.91 10.39 2.23
CA VAL A 258 11.07 10.84 1.12
C VAL A 258 10.91 9.71 0.11
N VAL A 259 9.68 9.48 -0.36
CA VAL A 259 9.41 8.55 -1.46
C VAL A 259 9.35 9.36 -2.77
N PRO A 260 10.34 9.23 -3.67
CA PRO A 260 10.35 9.98 -4.93
C PRO A 260 9.10 9.71 -5.75
N GLY A 261 8.53 10.78 -6.34
CA GLY A 261 7.31 10.89 -7.16
C GLY A 261 6.15 9.96 -6.83
N HIS A 262 5.82 9.91 -5.55
CA HIS A 262 4.43 9.75 -5.16
C HIS A 262 3.62 10.96 -5.61
N ALA A 263 2.39 10.75 -6.12
CA ALA A 263 1.47 11.86 -6.35
C ALA A 263 1.26 12.62 -5.03
N ASN A 264 1.45 13.95 -5.04
CA ASN A 264 1.40 14.83 -3.87
C ASN A 264 2.57 14.71 -2.86
N ALA A 265 3.65 13.96 -3.15
CA ALA A 265 4.84 13.89 -2.30
C ALA A 265 5.62 15.22 -2.31
N GLU A 266 5.40 16.01 -1.28
CA GLU A 266 6.20 17.21 -1.03
C GLU A 266 7.14 16.96 0.15
N SER A 267 8.43 17.23 -0.06
CA SER A 267 9.46 17.04 0.96
C SER A 267 9.63 18.32 1.79
N ILE A 268 9.54 18.20 3.11
CA ILE A 268 9.65 19.29 4.06
C ILE A 268 10.98 19.13 4.80
N VAL A 269 11.90 20.07 4.64
CA VAL A 269 13.10 20.11 5.48
C VAL A 269 12.76 20.75 6.82
N ILE A 270 13.10 20.06 7.91
CA ILE A 270 13.07 20.61 9.26
C ILE A 270 14.52 20.76 9.73
N HIS A 271 14.92 22.00 10.05
CA HIS A 271 16.27 22.34 10.48
C HIS A 271 16.54 21.95 11.94
N HIS A 272 16.36 20.67 12.25
CA HIS A 272 16.62 20.04 13.54
C HIS A 272 17.13 18.60 13.33
N ASP A 273 17.61 18.00 14.41
CA ASP A 273 17.91 16.58 14.50
C ASP A 273 16.62 15.73 14.63
N HIS A 274 16.75 14.41 14.53
CA HIS A 274 15.64 13.44 14.57
C HIS A 274 14.75 13.54 15.81
N ILE A 275 15.32 13.91 16.96
CA ILE A 275 14.60 14.02 18.23
C ILE A 275 13.83 15.33 18.27
N ASN A 276 14.46 16.42 17.84
CA ASN A 276 13.95 17.78 17.99
C ASN A 276 13.09 18.25 16.81
N MET A 277 13.07 17.55 15.68
CA MET A 277 12.26 17.92 14.50
C MET A 277 10.73 17.91 14.73
N VAL A 278 10.26 17.36 15.86
CA VAL A 278 8.83 17.31 16.25
C VAL A 278 8.51 18.16 17.49
N LYS A 279 9.45 19.02 17.92
CA LYS A 279 9.40 19.78 19.17
C LYS A 279 9.46 21.29 18.90
N PHE A 280 8.35 21.86 18.45
CA PHE A 280 8.28 23.29 18.12
C PHE A 280 8.11 24.16 19.36
N ILE A 281 8.89 25.24 19.44
CA ILE A 281 8.95 26.12 20.63
C ILE A 281 7.89 27.23 20.63
N SER A 282 7.43 27.67 19.46
CA SER A 282 6.43 28.74 19.30
C SER A 282 5.78 28.69 17.92
N LYS A 283 4.83 29.60 17.64
CA LYS A 283 4.18 29.72 16.33
C LYS A 283 5.11 30.25 15.24
N GLU A 284 6.15 30.98 15.63
CA GLU A 284 7.16 31.56 14.74
C GLU A 284 8.26 30.54 14.37
N ASP A 285 8.24 29.34 14.98
CA ASP A 285 9.12 28.25 14.58
C ASP A 285 8.85 27.86 13.12
N ASN A 286 9.88 27.92 12.27
CA ASN A 286 9.74 27.64 10.84
C ASN A 286 9.24 26.21 10.55
N GLY A 287 9.59 25.24 11.41
CA GLY A 287 9.07 23.89 11.33
C GLY A 287 7.57 23.84 11.63
N TYR A 288 7.14 24.55 12.68
CA TYR A 288 5.72 24.67 13.02
C TYR A 288 4.92 25.33 11.90
N GLU A 289 5.38 26.47 11.38
CA GLU A 289 4.69 27.21 10.31
C GLU A 289 4.42 26.31 9.10
N LYS A 290 5.43 25.55 8.67
CA LYS A 290 5.31 24.59 7.56
C LYS A 290 4.31 23.48 7.89
N ILE A 291 4.49 22.78 9.02
CA ILE A 291 3.64 21.63 9.38
C ILE A 291 2.19 22.06 9.60
N SER A 292 1.96 23.14 10.36
CA SER A 292 0.62 23.68 10.60
C SER A 292 -0.04 24.17 9.30
N GLY A 293 0.71 24.81 8.39
CA GLY A 293 0.22 25.22 7.07
C GLY A 293 -0.30 24.05 6.24
N TYR A 294 0.45 22.94 6.17
CA TYR A 294 -0.02 21.74 5.48
C TYR A 294 -1.24 21.11 6.16
N LEU A 295 -1.28 21.07 7.49
CA LEU A 295 -2.45 20.58 8.22
C LEU A 295 -3.68 21.43 7.88
N GLN A 296 -3.57 22.76 7.86
CA GLN A 296 -4.66 23.66 7.46
C GLN A 296 -5.16 23.37 6.05
N ILE A 297 -4.25 23.23 5.08
CA ILE A 297 -4.61 22.88 3.69
C ILE A 297 -5.31 21.51 3.62
N MET A 298 -4.83 20.52 4.38
CA MET A 298 -5.47 19.20 4.41
C MET A 298 -6.88 19.25 5.01
N VAL A 299 -7.08 20.02 6.08
CA VAL A 299 -8.38 20.17 6.77
C VAL A 299 -9.43 20.84 5.87
N VAL A 300 -9.04 21.78 5.02
CA VAL A 300 -9.97 22.41 4.05
C VAL A 300 -10.46 21.41 3.01
N ASN A 301 -9.59 20.52 2.53
CA ASN A 301 -9.87 19.67 1.36
C ASN A 301 -10.46 18.30 1.69
N THR A 302 -10.60 17.96 2.97
CA THR A 302 -10.94 16.59 3.35
C THR A 302 -12.41 16.19 3.14
N GLY A 303 -13.37 17.11 3.33
CA GLY A 303 -14.79 16.76 3.46
C GLY A 303 -15.34 15.96 2.28
N ASP A 304 -15.14 16.47 1.06
CA ASP A 304 -15.69 15.86 -0.15
C ASP A 304 -15.04 14.53 -0.50
N GLN A 305 -13.72 14.40 -0.34
CA GLN A 305 -13.01 13.17 -0.66
C GLN A 305 -13.41 12.02 0.28
N ILE A 306 -13.52 12.29 1.58
CA ILE A 306 -13.94 11.26 2.55
C ILE A 306 -15.40 10.86 2.30
N ARG A 307 -16.28 11.82 1.99
CA ARG A 307 -17.67 11.53 1.60
C ARG A 307 -17.73 10.61 0.37
N GLN A 308 -17.00 10.92 -0.70
CA GLN A 308 -16.97 10.11 -1.92
C GLN A 308 -16.46 8.69 -1.66
N ARG A 309 -15.46 8.50 -0.78
CA ARG A 309 -14.98 7.16 -0.38
C ARG A 309 -16.03 6.35 0.35
N TRP A 310 -16.79 6.98 1.25
CA TRP A 310 -17.88 6.31 1.95
C TRP A 310 -19.05 5.95 1.02
N GLU A 311 -19.36 6.81 0.05
CA GLU A 311 -20.35 6.49 -0.98
C GLU A 311 -19.89 5.33 -1.86
N GLU A 312 -18.60 5.28 -2.22
CA GLU A 312 -18.03 4.16 -2.98
C GLU A 312 -18.03 2.87 -2.16
N GLU A 313 -17.60 2.90 -0.89
CA GLU A 313 -17.64 1.72 -0.03
C GLU A 313 -19.08 1.25 0.20
N ALA A 314 -20.06 2.16 0.34
CA ALA A 314 -21.46 1.80 0.43
C ALA A 314 -21.93 1.06 -0.83
N ARG A 315 -21.59 1.57 -2.02
CA ARG A 315 -21.89 0.89 -3.29
C ARG A 315 -21.24 -0.49 -3.38
N ILE A 316 -19.99 -0.63 -2.95
CA ILE A 316 -19.27 -1.93 -2.92
C ILE A 316 -19.90 -2.87 -1.89
N THR A 317 -20.31 -2.36 -0.73
CA THR A 317 -20.94 -3.16 0.33
C THR A 317 -22.30 -3.65 -0.11
N GLU A 318 -23.15 -2.77 -0.65
CA GLU A 318 -24.44 -3.13 -1.26
C GLU A 318 -24.25 -4.18 -2.36
N ALA A 319 -23.22 -3.99 -3.21
CA ALA A 319 -22.84 -4.95 -4.22
C ALA A 319 -22.51 -6.32 -3.66
N ARG A 320 -21.77 -6.39 -2.55
CA ARG A 320 -21.36 -7.65 -1.91
C ARG A 320 -22.48 -8.35 -1.15
N THR A 321 -23.42 -7.59 -0.60
CA THR A 321 -24.59 -8.14 0.10
C THR A 321 -25.66 -8.66 -0.85
N ASP A 322 -25.59 -8.31 -2.14
CA ASP A 322 -26.41 -8.91 -3.18
C ASP A 322 -26.10 -10.42 -3.26
N PRO A 323 -27.07 -11.32 -2.99
CA PRO A 323 -26.87 -12.76 -3.11
C PRO A 323 -26.34 -13.19 -4.48
N ALA A 324 -26.63 -12.41 -5.53
CA ALA A 324 -26.07 -12.64 -6.85
C ALA A 324 -24.54 -12.44 -6.89
N PHE A 325 -23.98 -11.50 -6.12
CA PHE A 325 -22.53 -11.26 -6.11
C PHE A 325 -21.75 -12.42 -5.51
N SER A 326 -22.18 -12.94 -4.35
CA SER A 326 -21.55 -14.10 -3.72
C SER A 326 -21.62 -15.35 -4.60
N ARG A 327 -22.73 -15.51 -5.34
CA ARG A 327 -22.93 -16.64 -6.26
C ARG A 327 -21.91 -16.68 -7.41
N TRP A 328 -21.38 -15.52 -7.82
CA TRP A 328 -20.44 -15.43 -8.93
C TRP A 328 -19.04 -15.00 -8.51
N PHE A 329 -18.75 -15.06 -7.21
CA PHE A 329 -17.47 -14.60 -6.69
C PHE A 329 -16.32 -15.47 -7.20
N LEU A 330 -15.32 -14.85 -7.83
CA LEU A 330 -14.08 -15.51 -8.23
C LEU A 330 -12.92 -14.64 -7.71
N PRO A 331 -12.08 -15.13 -6.79
CA PRO A 331 -10.96 -14.36 -6.23
C PRO A 331 -10.09 -13.74 -7.32
N LEU A 332 -9.35 -12.67 -7.04
CA LEU A 332 -8.37 -12.16 -8.00
C LEU A 332 -7.17 -13.12 -8.10
N SER A 333 -6.68 -13.37 -9.33
CA SER A 333 -5.37 -13.99 -9.54
C SER A 333 -4.61 -13.21 -10.61
N LEU A 334 -3.40 -12.76 -10.27
CA LEU A 334 -2.47 -12.09 -11.17
C LEU A 334 -1.23 -12.94 -11.46
N SER A 335 -1.30 -14.27 -11.26
CA SER A 335 -0.16 -15.19 -11.37
C SER A 335 0.56 -15.19 -12.73
N GLY A 336 -0.04 -14.63 -13.78
CA GLY A 336 0.56 -14.48 -15.11
C GLY A 336 1.09 -13.08 -15.45
N VAL A 337 1.03 -12.12 -14.51
CA VAL A 337 1.45 -10.73 -14.73
C VAL A 337 2.70 -10.44 -13.91
N THR A 338 3.81 -10.10 -14.57
CA THR A 338 5.00 -9.60 -13.86
C THR A 338 4.70 -8.22 -13.29
N GLU A 339 4.46 -8.16 -11.99
CA GLU A 339 4.14 -6.91 -11.31
C GLU A 339 5.39 -6.06 -11.09
N VAL A 340 5.27 -4.75 -11.31
CA VAL A 340 6.29 -3.80 -10.89
C VAL A 340 6.10 -3.41 -9.42
N ALA A 341 7.20 -3.32 -8.67
CA ALA A 341 7.18 -2.93 -7.25
C ALA A 341 6.67 -1.49 -7.06
N HIS A 342 6.89 -0.63 -8.05
CA HIS A 342 6.46 0.76 -8.06
C HIS A 342 5.84 1.12 -9.41
N PHE A 343 4.51 1.26 -9.45
CA PHE A 343 3.80 1.84 -10.57
C PHE A 343 3.77 3.37 -10.40
N VAL A 344 4.32 4.10 -11.36
CA VAL A 344 4.48 5.56 -11.30
C VAL A 344 3.72 6.20 -12.47
N ALA A 345 3.13 7.37 -12.21
CA ALA A 345 2.34 8.16 -13.16
C ALA A 345 1.01 7.50 -13.59
N ARG A 346 0.35 8.09 -14.60
CA ARG A 346 -0.87 7.60 -15.26
C ARG A 346 -2.19 7.71 -14.50
N GLU A 347 -2.28 8.64 -13.55
CA GLU A 347 -3.53 8.85 -12.79
C GLU A 347 -4.68 9.31 -13.69
N GLU A 348 -4.40 10.11 -14.73
CA GLU A 348 -5.42 10.54 -15.69
C GLU A 348 -5.95 9.36 -16.52
N GLU A 349 -5.06 8.53 -17.07
CA GLU A 349 -5.45 7.36 -17.85
C GLU A 349 -6.17 6.30 -16.99
N LEU A 350 -5.79 6.16 -15.71
CA LEU A 350 -6.50 5.30 -14.76
C LEU A 350 -7.91 5.84 -14.47
N ALA A 351 -8.07 7.14 -14.24
CA ALA A 351 -9.36 7.78 -14.02
C ALA A 351 -10.28 7.63 -15.24
N GLN A 352 -9.76 7.88 -16.45
CA GLN A 352 -10.49 7.67 -17.71
C GLN A 352 -10.92 6.21 -17.87
N THR A 353 -10.02 5.26 -17.58
CA THR A 353 -10.34 3.83 -17.63
C THR A 353 -11.47 3.48 -16.65
N HIS A 354 -11.41 4.00 -15.42
CA HIS A 354 -12.45 3.78 -14.41
C HIS A 354 -13.81 4.32 -14.85
N GLU A 355 -13.85 5.55 -15.39
CA GLU A 355 -15.07 6.17 -15.88
C GLU A 355 -15.76 5.33 -16.97
N ILE A 356 -14.96 4.83 -17.93
CA ILE A 356 -15.45 3.95 -19.00
C ILE A 356 -16.04 2.67 -18.44
N LEU A 357 -15.33 2.01 -17.51
CA LEU A 357 -15.71 0.71 -16.96
C LEU A 357 -16.83 0.79 -15.91
N ARG A 358 -17.19 1.99 -15.45
CA ARG A 358 -18.31 2.25 -14.54
C ARG A 358 -19.61 2.65 -15.24
N ALA A 359 -19.58 3.06 -16.51
CA ALA A 359 -20.75 3.59 -17.21
C ALA A 359 -21.96 2.62 -17.25
N ASN A 360 -23.16 3.11 -16.92
CA ASN A 360 -24.36 2.27 -16.70
C ASN A 360 -25.10 1.79 -17.96
N ASN A 361 -24.68 2.17 -19.18
CA ASN A 361 -25.40 1.85 -20.41
C ASN A 361 -24.48 1.21 -21.48
N ARG A 362 -24.74 -0.07 -21.80
CA ARG A 362 -24.06 -0.96 -22.79
C ARG A 362 -22.81 -1.69 -22.27
N ARG A 363 -22.31 -2.68 -23.04
CA ARG A 363 -21.06 -3.42 -22.76
C ARG A 363 -19.92 -2.43 -22.56
N ARG A 364 -19.38 -2.42 -21.35
CA ARG A 364 -18.39 -1.46 -20.88
C ARG A 364 -17.00 -1.90 -21.35
N THR A 365 -16.61 -1.49 -22.54
CA THR A 365 -15.30 -1.85 -23.11
C THR A 365 -14.36 -0.65 -23.12
N ALA A 366 -13.23 -0.77 -22.42
CA ALA A 366 -12.09 0.14 -22.52
C ALA A 366 -10.96 -0.52 -23.31
N VAL A 367 -10.30 0.25 -24.18
CA VAL A 367 -9.15 -0.21 -24.98
C VAL A 367 -7.94 0.65 -24.63
N LEU A 368 -6.97 0.04 -23.92
CA LEU A 368 -5.67 0.64 -23.66
C LEU A 368 -4.80 0.49 -24.91
N TYR A 369 -4.60 1.60 -25.62
CA TYR A 369 -3.85 1.64 -26.86
C TYR A 369 -2.53 2.39 -26.68
N GLY A 370 -1.44 1.86 -27.23
CA GLY A 370 -0.15 2.51 -27.24
C GLY A 370 0.95 1.61 -27.77
N LEU A 371 2.09 2.20 -28.15
CA LEU A 371 3.24 1.45 -28.69
C LEU A 371 3.77 0.39 -27.69
N GLY A 372 4.61 -0.51 -28.19
CA GLY A 372 5.29 -1.50 -27.34
C GLY A 372 6.07 -0.83 -26.20
N GLY A 373 6.03 -1.44 -25.01
CA GLY A 373 6.74 -0.91 -23.84
C GLY A 373 6.10 0.30 -23.15
N MET A 374 4.96 0.83 -23.62
CA MET A 374 4.31 2.01 -23.01
C MET A 374 3.59 1.75 -21.66
N GLY A 375 3.65 0.52 -21.12
CA GLY A 375 3.10 0.20 -19.81
C GLY A 375 1.61 -0.18 -19.77
N LYS A 376 0.98 -0.53 -20.91
CA LYS A 376 -0.45 -0.91 -20.99
C LYS A 376 -0.84 -2.02 -20.01
N THR A 377 -0.11 -3.13 -20.02
CA THR A 377 -0.29 -4.28 -19.12
C THR A 377 -0.17 -3.86 -17.65
N GLN A 378 0.80 -2.99 -17.34
CA GLN A 378 1.00 -2.48 -15.98
C GLN A 378 -0.12 -1.53 -15.53
N LEU A 379 -0.66 -0.71 -16.44
CA LEU A 379 -1.83 0.13 -16.16
C LEU A 379 -3.07 -0.72 -15.88
N ALA A 380 -3.30 -1.78 -16.67
CA ALA A 380 -4.38 -2.73 -16.41
C ALA A 380 -4.21 -3.43 -15.04
N ALA A 381 -3.00 -3.86 -14.69
CA ALA A 381 -2.72 -4.45 -13.38
C ALA A 381 -2.93 -3.46 -12.23
N ALA A 382 -2.46 -2.22 -12.39
CA ALA A 382 -2.67 -1.15 -11.41
C ALA A 382 -4.16 -0.83 -11.21
N TYR A 383 -4.94 -0.79 -12.30
CA TYR A 383 -6.39 -0.59 -12.24
C TYR A 383 -7.07 -1.69 -11.41
N ILE A 384 -6.76 -2.95 -11.69
CA ILE A 384 -7.34 -4.08 -10.96
C ILE A 384 -6.97 -4.05 -9.49
N LYS A 385 -5.72 -3.74 -9.14
CA LYS A 385 -5.31 -3.62 -7.73
C LYS A 385 -6.19 -2.63 -6.98
N ARG A 386 -6.57 -1.51 -7.61
CA ARG A 386 -7.45 -0.49 -7.04
C ARG A 386 -8.93 -0.90 -7.03
N HIS A 387 -9.42 -1.50 -8.12
CA HIS A 387 -10.86 -1.66 -8.39
C HIS A 387 -11.37 -3.10 -8.45
N HIS A 388 -10.55 -4.12 -8.17
CA HIS A 388 -10.99 -5.53 -8.23
C HIS A 388 -12.19 -5.82 -7.32
N ALA A 389 -12.34 -5.05 -6.23
CA ALA A 389 -13.44 -5.19 -5.27
C ALA A 389 -14.81 -4.78 -5.85
N ASP A 390 -14.83 -4.03 -6.95
CA ASP A 390 -16.04 -3.56 -7.62
C ASP A 390 -16.66 -4.66 -8.48
N TYR A 391 -15.92 -5.75 -8.70
CA TYR A 391 -16.26 -6.86 -9.56
C TYR A 391 -16.45 -8.16 -8.76
N SER A 392 -17.44 -8.97 -9.13
CA SER A 392 -17.62 -10.32 -8.57
C SER A 392 -16.54 -11.28 -9.06
N ALA A 393 -16.05 -11.08 -10.28
CA ALA A 393 -15.00 -11.88 -10.87
C ALA A 393 -14.09 -11.02 -11.75
N VAL A 394 -12.77 -11.23 -11.63
CA VAL A 394 -11.78 -10.64 -12.52
C VAL A 394 -11.00 -11.76 -13.20
N ILE A 395 -11.02 -11.78 -14.54
CA ILE A 395 -10.31 -12.78 -15.34
C ILE A 395 -9.29 -12.10 -16.24
N TRP A 396 -8.06 -12.62 -16.24
CA TRP A 396 -6.97 -12.15 -17.07
C TRP A 396 -6.69 -13.16 -18.18
N LEU A 397 -6.79 -12.73 -19.43
CA LEU A 397 -6.74 -13.56 -20.62
C LEU A 397 -5.61 -13.09 -21.54
N ASN A 398 -4.69 -13.98 -21.90
CA ASN A 398 -3.61 -13.69 -22.84
C ASN A 398 -4.13 -13.78 -24.28
N ALA A 399 -4.37 -12.64 -24.91
CA ALA A 399 -4.91 -12.51 -26.26
C ALA A 399 -3.83 -12.35 -27.33
N LYS A 400 -2.59 -12.80 -27.08
CA LYS A 400 -1.49 -12.80 -28.08
C LYS A 400 -1.89 -13.51 -29.38
N ASP A 401 -2.51 -14.67 -29.24
CA ASP A 401 -3.02 -15.51 -30.32
C ASP A 401 -4.21 -16.36 -29.81
N ALA A 402 -4.95 -16.98 -30.74
CA ALA A 402 -6.15 -17.75 -30.40
C ALA A 402 -5.86 -18.95 -29.47
N THR A 403 -4.69 -19.58 -29.58
CA THR A 403 -4.30 -20.73 -28.76
C THR A 403 -3.98 -20.29 -27.32
N SER A 404 -3.16 -19.25 -27.16
CA SER A 404 -2.83 -18.61 -25.88
C SER A 404 -4.10 -18.13 -25.15
N LEU A 405 -5.07 -17.62 -25.91
CA LEU A 405 -6.35 -17.16 -25.36
C LEU A 405 -7.19 -18.34 -24.85
N LYS A 406 -7.33 -19.40 -25.64
CA LYS A 406 -8.00 -20.64 -25.24
C LYS A 406 -7.37 -21.30 -24.01
N GLN A 407 -6.04 -21.31 -23.92
CA GLN A 407 -5.32 -21.80 -22.74
C GLN A 407 -5.63 -20.95 -21.49
N SER A 408 -5.73 -19.63 -21.66
CA SER A 408 -6.13 -18.74 -20.57
C SER A 408 -7.56 -19.03 -20.10
N PHE A 409 -8.48 -19.31 -21.02
CA PHE A 409 -9.83 -19.77 -20.68
C PHE A 409 -9.81 -21.09 -19.90
N ALA A 410 -8.97 -22.04 -20.26
CA ALA A 410 -8.82 -23.29 -19.50
C ALA A 410 -8.31 -23.07 -18.07
N HIS A 411 -7.36 -22.15 -17.88
CA HIS A 411 -6.93 -21.77 -16.53
C HIS A 411 -8.08 -21.15 -15.73
N VAL A 412 -8.85 -20.24 -16.34
CA VAL A 412 -10.04 -19.64 -15.71
C VAL A 412 -11.09 -20.69 -15.36
N ALA A 413 -11.36 -21.64 -16.26
CA ALA A 413 -12.31 -22.73 -16.04
C ALA A 413 -11.93 -23.58 -14.82
N GLY A 414 -10.64 -23.93 -14.67
CA GLY A 414 -10.14 -24.64 -13.50
C GLY A 414 -10.41 -23.89 -12.19
N ARG A 415 -10.23 -22.56 -12.19
CA ARG A 415 -10.52 -21.72 -11.02
C ARG A 415 -12.02 -21.63 -10.71
N ILE A 416 -12.86 -21.51 -11.74
CA ILE A 416 -14.32 -21.51 -11.55
C ILE A 416 -14.77 -22.87 -11.00
N SER A 417 -14.25 -23.98 -11.52
CA SER A 417 -14.57 -25.33 -11.03
C SER A 417 -14.21 -25.52 -9.55
N GLN A 418 -13.05 -25.00 -9.12
CA GLN A 418 -12.63 -25.05 -7.71
C GLN A 418 -13.53 -24.23 -6.78
N GLN A 419 -13.94 -23.04 -7.21
CA GLN A 419 -14.75 -22.13 -6.38
C GLN A 419 -16.25 -22.42 -6.45
N HIS A 420 -16.71 -22.99 -7.57
CA HIS A 420 -18.12 -23.30 -7.84
C HIS A 420 -18.28 -24.75 -8.34
N PRO A 421 -18.04 -25.77 -7.49
CA PRO A 421 -18.10 -27.18 -7.90
C PRO A 421 -19.47 -27.61 -8.45
N SER A 422 -20.54 -26.89 -8.13
CA SER A 422 -21.89 -27.12 -8.67
C SER A 422 -22.07 -26.74 -10.15
N THR A 423 -21.06 -26.14 -10.79
CA THR A 423 -21.12 -25.70 -12.19
C THR A 423 -20.78 -26.84 -13.15
N LEU A 424 -21.68 -27.83 -13.25
CA LEU A 424 -21.45 -29.10 -13.96
C LEU A 424 -21.01 -28.94 -15.42
N TYR A 425 -21.50 -27.92 -16.13
CA TYR A 425 -21.14 -27.71 -17.53
C TYR A 425 -19.68 -27.25 -17.72
N ILE A 426 -19.07 -26.59 -16.74
CA ILE A 426 -17.63 -26.27 -16.76
C ILE A 426 -16.83 -27.53 -16.46
N GLU A 427 -17.23 -28.31 -15.46
CA GLU A 427 -16.54 -29.53 -15.09
C GLU A 427 -16.51 -30.54 -16.24
N ASN A 428 -17.64 -30.71 -16.95
CA ASN A 428 -17.73 -31.58 -18.12
C ASN A 428 -16.82 -31.09 -19.25
N ALA A 429 -16.83 -29.79 -19.57
CA ALA A 429 -15.94 -29.24 -20.60
C ALA A 429 -14.45 -29.44 -20.25
N ILE A 430 -14.07 -29.32 -18.98
CA ILE A 430 -12.69 -29.59 -18.52
C ILE A 430 -12.34 -31.08 -18.69
N LYS A 431 -13.27 -32.00 -18.37
CA LYS A 431 -13.06 -33.46 -18.52
C LYS A 431 -12.84 -33.85 -19.98
N ASP A 432 -13.56 -33.22 -20.90
CA ASP A 432 -13.47 -33.50 -22.34
C ASP A 432 -12.15 -32.98 -22.95
N LYS A 433 -11.40 -32.13 -22.23
CA LYS A 433 -10.10 -31.55 -22.63
C LYS A 433 -10.14 -30.79 -23.97
N ASP A 434 -11.33 -30.39 -24.40
CA ASP A 434 -11.54 -29.60 -25.60
C ASP A 434 -11.54 -28.11 -25.25
N LEU A 435 -10.50 -27.41 -25.72
CA LEU A 435 -10.30 -25.99 -25.44
C LEU A 435 -11.43 -25.10 -26.00
N ASP A 436 -12.09 -25.51 -27.09
CA ASP A 436 -13.21 -24.76 -27.65
C ASP A 436 -14.45 -24.89 -26.76
N GLN A 437 -14.75 -26.10 -26.30
CA GLN A 437 -15.85 -26.34 -25.36
C GLN A 437 -15.63 -25.64 -24.01
N ILE A 438 -14.39 -25.67 -23.51
CA ILE A 438 -13.99 -24.94 -22.31
C ILE A 438 -14.20 -23.42 -22.48
N THR A 439 -13.82 -22.88 -23.64
CA THR A 439 -14.01 -21.46 -23.96
C THR A 439 -15.48 -21.09 -23.95
N GLU A 440 -16.34 -21.89 -24.59
CA GLU A 440 -17.79 -21.66 -24.58
C GLU A 440 -18.40 -21.82 -23.18
N ALA A 441 -17.92 -22.77 -22.37
CA ALA A 441 -18.38 -22.94 -20.99
C ALA A 441 -18.08 -21.73 -20.11
N VAL A 442 -16.88 -21.15 -20.21
CA VAL A 442 -16.53 -19.92 -19.47
C VAL A 442 -17.32 -18.72 -19.99
N LYS A 443 -17.46 -18.56 -21.32
CA LYS A 443 -18.31 -17.50 -21.90
C LYS A 443 -19.75 -17.60 -21.44
N ARG A 444 -20.30 -18.82 -21.38
CA ARG A 444 -21.64 -19.10 -20.84
C ARG A 444 -21.72 -18.68 -19.38
N TRP A 445 -20.75 -19.05 -18.55
CA TRP A 445 -20.71 -18.65 -17.14
C TRP A 445 -20.74 -17.13 -16.95
N LEU A 446 -19.96 -16.38 -17.73
CA LEU A 446 -20.00 -14.91 -17.74
C LEU A 446 -21.36 -14.35 -18.24
N GLY A 447 -22.03 -15.11 -19.09
CA GLY A 447 -23.34 -14.77 -19.65
C GLY A 447 -24.54 -15.24 -18.84
N GLU A 448 -24.34 -15.96 -17.73
CA GLU A 448 -25.44 -16.43 -16.88
C GLU A 448 -26.26 -15.25 -16.33
N THR A 449 -27.55 -15.50 -16.15
CA THR A 449 -28.45 -14.47 -15.60
C THR A 449 -27.95 -14.00 -14.23
N HIS A 450 -27.95 -12.69 -14.01
CA HIS A 450 -27.43 -12.04 -12.80
C HIS A 450 -25.90 -12.03 -12.64
N ASN A 451 -25.12 -12.63 -13.55
CA ASN A 451 -23.65 -12.49 -13.55
C ASN A 451 -23.21 -11.22 -14.29
N SER A 452 -23.52 -10.04 -13.74
CA SER A 452 -23.36 -8.75 -14.42
C SER A 452 -22.11 -7.94 -14.03
N ARG A 453 -21.40 -8.38 -12.99
CA ARG A 453 -20.32 -7.61 -12.33
C ARG A 453 -18.94 -8.22 -12.53
N TRP A 454 -18.68 -8.93 -13.61
CA TRP A 454 -17.33 -9.41 -13.94
C TRP A 454 -16.52 -8.39 -14.76
N LEU A 455 -15.19 -8.50 -14.70
CA LEU A 455 -14.23 -7.80 -15.55
C LEU A 455 -13.35 -8.83 -16.29
N ALA A 456 -13.35 -8.77 -17.62
CA ALA A 456 -12.46 -9.58 -18.46
C ALA A 456 -11.37 -8.71 -19.08
N ILE A 457 -10.10 -9.00 -18.76
CA ILE A 457 -8.94 -8.34 -19.35
C ILE A 457 -8.39 -9.22 -20.47
N TYR A 458 -8.39 -8.71 -21.70
CA TYR A 458 -7.73 -9.32 -22.85
C TYR A 458 -6.42 -8.59 -23.11
N ASP A 459 -5.33 -9.16 -22.61
CA ASP A 459 -3.99 -8.56 -22.67
C ASP A 459 -3.23 -9.03 -23.91
N ASN A 460 -2.44 -8.15 -24.53
CA ASN A 460 -1.59 -8.42 -25.71
C ASN A 460 -2.34 -8.72 -27.01
N TYR A 461 -3.52 -8.11 -27.25
CA TYR A 461 -4.25 -8.28 -28.51
C TYR A 461 -3.65 -7.43 -29.65
N ASP A 462 -2.47 -7.81 -30.12
CA ASP A 462 -1.67 -6.99 -31.05
C ASP A 462 -1.90 -7.29 -32.54
N ASN A 463 -2.40 -8.49 -32.87
CA ASN A 463 -2.58 -8.98 -34.24
C ASN A 463 -4.07 -9.19 -34.59
N PRO A 464 -4.90 -8.13 -34.67
CA PRO A 464 -6.31 -8.26 -34.97
C PRO A 464 -6.56 -8.66 -36.43
N LYS A 465 -7.57 -9.51 -36.65
CA LYS A 465 -8.13 -9.81 -37.97
C LYS A 465 -9.63 -9.52 -37.93
N PHE A 466 -10.09 -8.56 -38.73
CA PHE A 466 -11.51 -8.24 -38.84
C PHE A 466 -12.06 -8.73 -40.19
N PRO A 467 -13.30 -9.26 -40.27
CA PRO A 467 -13.90 -9.81 -41.48
C PRO A 467 -13.99 -8.83 -42.67
N ASN A 468 -13.81 -7.52 -42.43
CA ASN A 468 -13.98 -6.47 -43.44
C ASN A 468 -12.67 -5.72 -43.78
N SER A 469 -11.50 -6.20 -43.39
CA SER A 469 -10.25 -5.69 -43.95
C SER A 469 -10.05 -6.31 -45.33
N THR A 470 -10.53 -5.65 -46.38
CA THR A 470 -10.17 -5.93 -47.77
C THR A 470 -8.66 -5.79 -47.95
N SER A 471 -7.92 -6.87 -47.79
CA SER A 471 -6.72 -7.12 -48.59
C SER A 471 -7.15 -8.00 -49.76
N GLY A 472 -6.91 -7.51 -50.97
CA GLY A 472 -7.25 -8.13 -52.25
C GLY A 472 -6.61 -9.51 -52.45
N PRO A 473 -6.79 -10.09 -53.66
CA PRO A 473 -6.72 -11.51 -53.91
C PRO A 473 -5.34 -12.06 -53.58
N GLU A 474 -5.33 -13.34 -53.19
CA GLU A 474 -4.17 -14.21 -53.17
C GLU A 474 -3.22 -13.86 -54.32
N SER A 475 -2.15 -13.13 -54.04
CA SER A 475 -1.11 -12.85 -55.01
C SER A 475 -0.38 -14.17 -55.28
N SER A 476 -0.76 -14.79 -56.39
CA SER A 476 0.12 -15.44 -57.35
C SER A 476 1.49 -15.83 -56.80
N LYS A 477 1.70 -17.14 -56.67
CA LYS A 477 3.02 -17.75 -56.68
C LYS A 477 3.78 -17.32 -57.94
N GLU A 478 4.56 -16.25 -57.86
CA GLU A 478 5.65 -16.03 -58.81
C GLU A 478 6.81 -16.92 -58.39
N ILE A 479 6.99 -17.98 -59.17
CA ILE A 479 8.18 -18.82 -59.14
C ILE A 479 9.27 -18.02 -59.86
N VAL A 480 10.15 -17.37 -59.11
CA VAL A 480 11.46 -16.96 -59.63
C VAL A 480 12.33 -18.22 -59.61
N LYS A 481 12.62 -18.77 -60.78
CA LYS A 481 13.67 -19.78 -60.95
C LYS A 481 14.99 -19.03 -61.11
N ASP A 482 15.86 -19.15 -60.12
CA ASP A 482 17.29 -18.85 -60.30
C ASP A 482 18.02 -20.10 -60.80
N GLU A 483 18.84 -19.90 -61.82
CA GLU A 483 19.75 -20.90 -62.42
C GLU A 483 20.97 -21.14 -61.52
N SER A 484 20.75 -21.76 -60.37
CA SER A 484 21.80 -22.48 -59.63
C SER A 484 21.13 -23.41 -58.64
N GLY A 485 21.05 -24.70 -58.98
CA GLY A 485 20.37 -25.72 -58.21
C GLY A 485 20.96 -25.95 -56.81
N ALA A 486 20.61 -25.09 -55.86
CA ALA A 486 20.90 -25.25 -54.44
C ALA A 486 19.60 -25.09 -53.64
N ILE A 487 19.23 -26.13 -52.91
CA ILE A 487 18.10 -26.16 -51.98
C ILE A 487 18.51 -25.34 -50.75
N ASN A 488 17.95 -24.15 -50.58
CA ASN A 488 17.96 -23.47 -49.29
C ASN A 488 16.71 -23.87 -48.51
N SER A 489 16.89 -24.86 -47.64
CA SER A 489 15.97 -25.18 -46.55
C SER A 489 15.93 -24.05 -45.52
N GLU A 490 14.71 -23.73 -45.08
CA GLU A 490 14.35 -23.14 -43.79
C GLU A 490 14.76 -21.67 -43.51
N SER A 491 13.80 -20.79 -43.78
CA SER A 491 13.42 -19.76 -42.80
C SER A 491 11.90 -19.53 -42.86
N GLN A 492 11.15 -20.46 -42.25
CA GLN A 492 9.77 -20.18 -41.87
C GLN A 492 9.77 -19.09 -40.79
N ILE A 493 9.78 -17.82 -41.21
CA ILE A 493 9.31 -16.75 -40.34
C ILE A 493 7.82 -17.02 -40.15
N SER A 494 7.46 -17.52 -38.97
CA SER A 494 6.09 -17.73 -38.54
C SER A 494 5.41 -16.37 -38.47
N LEU A 495 4.79 -15.95 -39.58
CA LEU A 495 3.85 -14.84 -39.62
C LEU A 495 2.77 -15.15 -38.58
N GLU A 496 2.77 -14.44 -37.45
CA GLU A 496 1.74 -14.56 -36.41
C GLU A 496 0.37 -14.37 -37.09
N LYS A 497 -0.38 -15.45 -37.25
CA LYS A 497 -1.70 -15.41 -37.90
C LYS A 497 -2.63 -14.56 -37.04
N GLY A 498 -2.97 -13.37 -37.53
CA GLY A 498 -3.95 -12.51 -36.86
C GLY A 498 -5.31 -13.21 -36.70
N PHE A 499 -6.03 -12.87 -35.63
CA PHE A 499 -7.31 -13.50 -35.32
C PHE A 499 -8.37 -12.49 -34.85
N ASP A 500 -9.64 -12.85 -35.01
CA ASP A 500 -10.77 -12.07 -34.49
C ASP A 500 -11.01 -12.45 -33.03
N ILE A 501 -10.93 -11.47 -32.13
CA ILE A 501 -11.16 -11.68 -30.69
C ILE A 501 -12.65 -11.70 -30.32
N ARG A 502 -13.53 -11.16 -31.18
CA ARG A 502 -14.96 -10.99 -30.86
C ARG A 502 -15.70 -12.32 -30.57
N PRO A 503 -15.40 -13.44 -31.26
CA PRO A 503 -15.96 -14.75 -30.89
C PRO A 503 -15.62 -15.19 -29.46
N PHE A 504 -14.58 -14.63 -28.84
CA PHE A 504 -14.19 -14.93 -27.45
C PHE A 504 -14.87 -14.03 -26.41
N PHE A 505 -15.66 -13.04 -26.84
CA PHE A 505 -16.47 -12.25 -25.92
C PHE A 505 -17.72 -13.04 -25.49
N PRO A 506 -18.18 -12.89 -24.23
CA PRO A 506 -19.46 -13.48 -23.81
C PRO A 506 -20.60 -13.04 -24.72
N SER A 507 -21.69 -13.80 -24.82
CA SER A 507 -22.83 -13.39 -25.65
C SER A 507 -23.65 -12.26 -25.01
N SER A 508 -23.61 -12.16 -23.67
CA SER A 508 -24.29 -11.12 -22.89
C SER A 508 -23.56 -9.78 -22.94
N TYR A 509 -24.29 -8.66 -22.94
CA TYR A 509 -23.72 -7.31 -22.89
C TYR A 509 -23.50 -6.78 -21.45
N GLN A 510 -23.69 -7.62 -20.44
CA GLN A 510 -23.34 -7.33 -19.04
C GLN A 510 -21.82 -7.45 -18.80
N GLY A 511 -21.34 -7.02 -17.63
CA GLY A 511 -19.90 -7.05 -17.30
C GLY A 511 -19.10 -5.90 -17.92
N ALA A 512 -17.78 -5.99 -17.79
CA ALA A 512 -16.83 -5.01 -18.27
C ALA A 512 -15.65 -5.72 -18.98
N ILE A 513 -15.12 -5.10 -20.02
CA ILE A 513 -14.01 -5.60 -20.82
C ILE A 513 -12.90 -4.56 -20.86
N LEU A 514 -11.68 -4.98 -20.59
CA LEU A 514 -10.47 -4.17 -20.77
C LEU A 514 -9.57 -4.86 -21.79
N ILE A 515 -9.15 -4.15 -22.83
CA ILE A 515 -8.29 -4.71 -23.88
C ILE A 515 -6.99 -3.94 -23.90
N THR A 516 -5.84 -4.62 -23.93
CA THR A 516 -4.55 -3.98 -24.20
C THR A 516 -4.08 -4.33 -25.60
N THR A 517 -3.61 -3.33 -26.35
CA THR A 517 -3.19 -3.54 -27.74
C THR A 517 -2.19 -2.47 -28.22
N ARG A 518 -1.28 -2.88 -29.10
CA ARG A 518 -0.43 -2.00 -29.92
C ARG A 518 -1.09 -1.57 -31.23
N SER A 519 -2.21 -2.19 -31.59
CA SER A 519 -2.86 -2.00 -32.88
C SER A 519 -3.89 -0.87 -32.84
N SER A 520 -3.72 0.13 -33.70
CA SER A 520 -4.62 1.29 -33.80
C SER A 520 -5.97 0.96 -34.45
N ILE A 521 -6.07 -0.19 -35.12
CA ILE A 521 -7.29 -0.62 -35.80
C ILE A 521 -8.30 -1.30 -34.86
N VAL A 522 -7.93 -1.56 -33.61
CA VAL A 522 -8.84 -2.14 -32.60
C VAL A 522 -9.78 -1.06 -32.07
N GLN A 523 -11.02 -1.04 -32.58
CA GLN A 523 -12.08 -0.11 -32.17
C GLN A 523 -13.25 -0.84 -31.49
N LEU A 524 -12.95 -1.68 -30.50
CA LEU A 524 -13.93 -2.52 -29.80
C LEU A 524 -14.53 -1.86 -28.54
N GLY A 525 -14.16 -0.61 -28.26
CA GLY A 525 -14.58 0.14 -27.07
C GLY A 525 -14.05 1.58 -27.06
N LYS A 526 -14.23 2.28 -25.94
CA LYS A 526 -13.65 3.63 -25.74
C LYS A 526 -12.14 3.50 -25.57
N ILE A 527 -11.37 4.26 -26.34
CA ILE A 527 -9.91 4.17 -26.38
C ILE A 527 -9.29 5.10 -25.34
N VAL A 528 -8.39 4.55 -24.51
CA VAL A 528 -7.49 5.29 -23.62
C VAL A 528 -6.08 5.19 -24.22
N ARG A 529 -5.52 6.31 -24.65
CA ARG A 529 -4.23 6.35 -25.37
C ARG A 529 -3.08 6.54 -24.38
N LEU A 530 -2.15 5.59 -24.35
CA LEU A 530 -0.91 5.68 -23.60
C LEU A 530 0.19 6.25 -24.51
N GLY A 531 0.58 7.49 -24.24
CA GLY A 531 1.73 8.15 -24.86
C GLY A 531 3.03 7.91 -24.10
N LYS A 532 4.12 8.61 -24.48
CA LYS A 532 5.32 8.68 -23.63
C LYS A 532 4.99 9.41 -22.33
N LEU A 533 5.72 9.11 -21.25
CA LEU A 533 5.65 9.92 -20.03
C LEU A 533 6.10 11.34 -20.36
N THR A 534 5.29 12.31 -19.97
CA THR A 534 5.55 13.74 -20.21
C THR A 534 6.50 14.32 -19.17
N SER A 535 6.47 13.78 -17.95
CA SER A 535 7.32 14.17 -16.84
C SER A 535 8.67 13.44 -16.90
N VAL A 536 9.75 14.23 -16.95
CA VAL A 536 11.13 13.74 -16.81
C VAL A 536 11.33 13.11 -15.42
N HIS A 537 10.66 13.64 -14.39
CA HIS A 537 10.73 13.10 -13.03
C HIS A 537 10.19 11.67 -12.95
N ASP A 538 9.03 11.42 -13.58
CA ASP A 538 8.39 10.10 -13.60
C ASP A 538 9.28 9.08 -14.34
N SER A 539 9.92 9.53 -15.41
CA SER A 539 10.88 8.72 -16.17
C SER A 539 12.13 8.37 -15.33
N LEU A 540 12.65 9.34 -14.57
CA LEU A 540 13.79 9.15 -13.68
C LEU A 540 13.47 8.24 -12.50
N GLN A 541 12.25 8.29 -11.96
CA GLN A 541 11.81 7.36 -10.92
C GLN A 541 11.72 5.93 -11.41
N ILE A 542 11.15 5.71 -12.60
CA ILE A 542 11.09 4.38 -13.19
C ILE A 542 12.53 3.86 -13.38
N LEU A 543 13.42 4.68 -13.92
CA LEU A 543 14.83 4.30 -14.13
C LEU A 543 15.54 3.99 -12.80
N ALA A 544 15.33 4.80 -11.77
CA ALA A 544 15.90 4.56 -10.45
C ALA A 544 15.39 3.24 -9.84
N SER A 545 14.09 2.95 -9.97
CA SER A 545 13.48 1.73 -9.45
C SER A 545 13.92 0.45 -10.17
N THR A 546 14.21 0.53 -11.47
CA THR A 546 14.56 -0.64 -12.32
C THR A 546 16.05 -0.88 -12.50
N SER A 547 16.88 0.16 -12.45
CA SER A 547 18.33 0.02 -12.65
C SER A 547 19.11 -0.23 -11.36
N HIS A 548 18.47 -0.10 -10.19
CA HIS A 548 19.10 -0.03 -8.88
C HIS A 548 20.21 1.04 -8.78
N ARG A 549 20.32 1.95 -9.78
CA ARG A 549 21.29 3.06 -9.79
C ARG A 549 20.64 4.28 -9.16
N GLN A 550 21.29 4.80 -8.14
CA GLN A 550 20.81 5.90 -7.32
C GLN A 550 21.26 7.26 -7.86
N GLY A 551 20.56 8.33 -7.46
CA GLY A 551 21.04 9.70 -7.63
C GLY A 551 20.86 10.32 -9.03
N LEU A 552 20.04 9.73 -9.92
CA LEU A 552 19.83 10.26 -11.28
C LEU A 552 19.10 11.62 -11.32
N ASN A 553 18.44 12.01 -10.22
CA ASN A 553 17.80 13.32 -10.08
C ASN A 553 18.81 14.44 -9.75
N ASP A 554 20.05 14.13 -9.38
CA ASP A 554 21.05 15.14 -9.08
C ASP A 554 21.76 15.55 -10.37
N GLY A 555 21.18 16.56 -11.04
CA GLY A 555 21.77 17.24 -12.19
C GLY A 555 23.07 17.96 -11.84
N LYS A 556 24.15 17.21 -11.61
CA LYS A 556 25.51 17.62 -11.91
C LYS A 556 26.11 16.56 -12.82
N MET A 557 26.08 16.84 -14.12
CA MET A 557 27.05 16.26 -15.06
C MET A 557 28.45 16.42 -14.46
N ARG A 558 28.96 15.38 -13.80
CA ARG A 558 30.40 15.15 -13.79
C ARG A 558 30.73 14.73 -15.21
N LEU A 559 31.04 15.71 -16.05
CA LEU A 559 31.95 15.50 -17.16
C LEU A 559 33.18 14.83 -16.55
N MET A 560 33.32 13.53 -16.76
CA MET A 560 34.62 12.88 -16.64
C MET A 560 35.52 13.58 -17.66
N LYS A 561 36.28 14.57 -17.20
CA LYS A 561 37.54 14.93 -17.85
C LYS A 561 38.37 13.66 -17.86
N ARG A 562 38.37 12.98 -19.00
CA ARG A 562 39.54 12.21 -19.43
C ARG A 562 40.67 13.23 -19.57
N ASN A 563 41.59 13.24 -18.62
CA ASN A 563 42.94 13.72 -18.87
C ASN A 563 43.90 12.60 -18.50
N ARG A 564 44.92 12.49 -19.35
CA ARG A 564 46.05 11.57 -19.32
C ARG A 564 46.73 11.50 -17.96
#